data_AF-A0AA42X3P5-F1
#
_entry.id   AF-A0AA42X3P5-F1
#
_cell.length_a   1.000
_cell.length_b   1.000
_cell.length_c   1.000
_cell.angle_alpha   90.00
_cell.angle_beta   90.00
_cell.angle_gamma   90.00
#
_symmetry.space_group_name_H-M   'P 1'
#
loop_
_entity.id
_entity.type
_entity.pdbx_description
1 polymer ?
#
loop_
_entity_poly.entity_id
_entity_poly.type
_entity_poly.pdbx_seq_one_letter_code
_entity_poly.pdbx_strand_id
1 'polypeptide(L)' 'MKPEIQSDSLSTSYYGQDIYVEASQPAGGKAFVHLVQAGEFPEINNPDCGEHDTLEQALHAGLRFATSLIDN' A
#
# COMPACT_ATOMS: atom_id res chain seq x y z
N MET A 1 -10.13 11.57 -22.77
CA MET A 1 -10.51 10.56 -21.76
C MET A 1 -9.53 10.68 -20.61
N LYS A 2 -9.99 10.79 -19.35
CA LYS A 2 -9.09 10.62 -18.20
C LYS A 2 -8.73 9.12 -18.14
N PRO A 3 -7.47 8.74 -17.87
CA PRO A 3 -7.14 7.35 -17.66
C PRO A 3 -7.97 6.81 -16.49
N GLU A 4 -8.59 5.65 -16.67
CA GLU A 4 -9.25 4.95 -15.57
C GLU A 4 -8.17 4.51 -14.58
N ILE A 5 -8.35 4.85 -13.31
CA ILE A 5 -7.47 4.40 -12.23
C ILE A 5 -8.28 3.40 -11.42
N GLN A 6 -7.75 2.19 -11.30
CA GLN A 6 -8.26 1.18 -10.39
C GLN A 6 -7.55 1.35 -9.04
N SER A 7 -8.27 1.12 -7.95
CA SER A 7 -7.71 1.19 -6.61
C SER A 7 -8.24 0.03 -5.79
N ASP A 8 -7.41 -0.46 -4.87
CA ASP A 8 -7.77 -1.50 -3.93
C ASP A 8 -7.07 -1.24 -2.59
N SER A 9 -7.58 -1.84 -1.52
CA SER A 9 -7.03 -1.67 -0.19
C SER A 9 -6.99 -2.97 0.61
N LEU A 10 -6.06 -3.00 1.57
CA LEU A 10 -5.86 -4.11 2.47
C LEU A 10 -5.79 -3.60 3.91
N SER A 11 -6.62 -4.19 4.76
CA SER A 11 -6.62 -3.97 6.21
C SER A 11 -6.27 -5.26 6.93
N THR A 12 -5.32 -5.20 7.86
CA THR A 12 -4.94 -6.34 8.69
C THR A 12 -4.39 -5.86 10.04
N SER A 13 -3.95 -6.78 10.89
CA SER A 13 -3.27 -6.43 12.14
C SER A 13 -2.00 -7.26 12.33
N TYR A 14 -0.99 -6.66 12.95
CA TYR A 14 0.32 -7.24 13.20
C TYR A 14 0.77 -6.88 14.61
N TYR A 15 1.01 -7.88 15.46
CA TYR A 15 1.26 -7.73 16.90
C TYR A 15 0.22 -6.86 17.65
N GLY A 16 -1.03 -6.92 17.22
CA GLY A 16 -2.12 -6.12 17.80
C GLY A 16 -2.15 -4.66 17.33
N GLN A 17 -1.27 -4.25 16.43
CA GLN A 17 -1.31 -2.95 15.75
C GLN A 17 -2.03 -3.10 14.41
N ASP A 18 -2.94 -2.18 14.12
CA ASP A 18 -3.68 -2.17 12.85
C ASP A 18 -2.80 -1.69 11.70
N ILE A 19 -2.92 -2.31 10.54
CA ILE A 19 -2.26 -1.92 9.30
C ILE A 19 -3.32 -1.68 8.24
N TYR A 20 -3.20 -0.55 7.54
CA TYR A 20 -4.00 -0.21 6.38
C TYR A 20 -3.08 0.19 5.21
N VAL A 21 -3.36 -0.34 4.02
CA VAL A 21 -2.60 -0.09 2.80
C VAL A 21 -3.57 0.20 1.65
N GLU A 22 -3.31 1.25 0.87
CA GLU A 22 -4.01 1.51 -0.38
C GLU A 22 -3.05 1.51 -1.56
N ALA A 23 -3.49 0.87 -2.65
CA ALA A 23 -2.79 0.83 -3.91
C ALA A 23 -3.68 1.31 -5.05
N SER A 24 -3.04 1.90 -6.06
CA SER A 24 -3.69 2.37 -7.27
C SER A 24 -2.94 1.89 -8.51
N GLN A 25 -3.68 1.65 -9.59
CA GLN A 25 -3.16 1.20 -10.88
C GLN A 25 -3.88 1.95 -12.01
N PRO A 26 -3.17 2.81 -12.76
CA PRO A 26 -3.71 3.42 -13.97
C PRO A 26 -3.88 2.37 -15.07
N ALA A 27 -4.90 2.52 -15.91
CA ALA A 27 -5.17 1.64 -17.04
C ALA A 27 -3.93 1.50 -17.95
N GLY A 28 -3.45 0.26 -18.10
CA GLY A 28 -2.24 -0.05 -18.89
C GLY A 28 -0.91 0.30 -18.22
N GLY A 29 -0.92 0.75 -16.96
CA GLY A 29 0.28 1.07 -16.18
C GLY A 29 0.52 0.10 -15.02
N LYS A 30 1.57 0.39 -14.24
CA LYS A 30 1.96 -0.37 -13.05
C LYS A 30 1.14 0.06 -11.84
N ALA A 31 0.87 -0.88 -10.95
CA ALA A 31 0.29 -0.62 -9.64
C ALA A 31 1.35 -0.06 -8.69
N PHE A 32 0.94 0.83 -7.80
CA PHE A 32 1.82 1.42 -6.77
C PHE A 32 1.02 1.67 -5.49
N VAL A 33 1.74 1.71 -4.37
CA VAL A 33 1.16 2.04 -3.06
C VAL A 33 1.13 3.56 -2.91
N HIS A 34 -0.03 4.12 -2.57
CA HIS A 34 -0.15 5.56 -2.32
C HIS A 34 -0.45 5.90 -0.87
N LEU A 35 -0.80 4.91 -0.04
CA LEU A 35 -1.07 5.11 1.37
C LEU A 35 -0.64 3.90 2.18
N VAL A 36 0.06 4.14 3.28
CA VAL A 36 0.28 3.16 4.36
C VAL A 36 0.02 3.84 5.70
N GLN A 37 -0.78 3.19 6.54
CA GLN A 37 -0.96 3.51 7.94
C GLN A 37 -0.64 2.25 8.76
N ALA A 38 0.23 2.37 9.75
CA ALA A 38 0.70 1.24 10.55
C ALA A 38 0.71 1.64 12.03
N GLY A 39 -0.15 1.02 12.83
CA GLY A 39 -0.26 1.27 14.27
C GLY A 39 -0.41 2.74 14.62
N GLU A 40 0.47 3.22 15.50
CA GLU A 40 0.52 4.62 15.94
C GLU A 40 1.44 5.50 15.08
N PHE A 41 2.07 4.95 14.03
CA PHE A 41 2.92 5.74 13.14
C PHE A 41 2.08 6.75 12.34
N PRO A 42 2.64 7.93 12.01
CA PRO A 42 2.00 8.86 11.10
C PRO A 42 1.66 8.18 9.77
N GLU A 43 0.56 8.62 9.16
CA GLU A 43 0.19 8.21 7.81
C GLU A 43 1.30 8.53 6.81
N ILE A 44 1.66 7.54 5.99
CA ILE A 44 2.70 7.66 4.97
C ILE A 44 2.03 7.70 3.59
N ASN A 45 2.07 8.89 3.00
CA ASN A 45 1.56 9.14 1.66
C ASN A 45 2.66 8.88 0.62
N ASN A 46 2.34 8.09 -0.40
CA ASN A 46 3.25 7.65 -1.47
C ASN A 46 4.57 7.04 -0.95
N PRO A 47 4.50 5.97 -0.11
CA PRO A 47 5.70 5.30 0.36
C PRO A 47 6.49 4.70 -0.82
N ASP A 48 7.82 4.66 -0.69
CA ASP A 48 8.69 4.04 -1.70
C ASP A 48 8.61 2.50 -1.61
N CYS A 49 7.52 1.95 -2.13
CA CYS A 49 7.27 0.51 -2.21
C CYS A 49 7.53 -0.07 -3.61
N GLY A 50 8.07 0.75 -4.53
CA GLY A 50 8.24 0.40 -5.95
C GLY A 50 6.93 0.29 -6.73
N GLU A 51 7.06 -0.04 -8.02
CA GLU A 51 5.97 -0.28 -8.96
C GLU A 51 5.80 -1.78 -9.24
N HIS A 52 4.55 -2.23 -9.43
CA HIS A 52 4.18 -3.65 -9.53
C HIS A 52 3.26 -3.93 -10.71
N ASP A 53 3.15 -5.18 -11.16
CA ASP A 53 2.30 -5.54 -12.30
C ASP A 53 0.80 -5.51 -11.94
N THR A 54 0.48 -5.79 -10.68
CA THR A 54 -0.91 -5.90 -10.18
C THR A 54 -1.11 -5.16 -8.87
N LEU A 55 -2.36 -4.76 -8.59
CA LEU A 55 -2.76 -4.18 -7.31
C LEU A 55 -2.42 -5.09 -6.13
N GLU A 56 -2.66 -6.40 -6.23
CA GLU A 56 -2.33 -7.38 -5.19
C GLU A 56 -0.83 -7.34 -4.81
N GLN A 57 0.06 -7.29 -5.81
CA GLN A 57 1.49 -7.20 -5.57
C GLN A 57 1.88 -5.90 -4.87
N ALA A 58 1.28 -4.77 -5.28
CA ALA A 58 1.48 -3.48 -4.63
C ALA A 58 0.98 -3.50 -3.17
N LEU A 59 -0.20 -4.05 -2.91
CA LEU A 59 -0.74 -4.20 -1.55
C LEU A 59 0.18 -5.04 -0.66
N HIS A 60 0.71 -6.16 -1.16
CA HIS A 60 1.68 -6.96 -0.43
C HIS A 60 3.01 -6.25 -0.19
N ALA A 61 3.47 -5.41 -1.13
CA ALA A 61 4.65 -4.58 -0.93
C ALA A 61 4.43 -3.53 0.17
N GLY A 62 3.28 -2.85 0.16
CA GLY A 62 2.89 -1.91 1.22
C GLY A 62 2.74 -2.58 2.58
N LEU A 63 2.20 -3.80 2.63
CA LEU A 63 2.13 -4.58 3.86
C LEU A 63 3.53 -4.90 4.42
N ARG A 64 4.47 -5.34 3.58
CA ARG A 64 5.87 -5.59 4.01
C ARG A 64 6.54 -4.33 4.55
N PHE A 65 6.28 -3.19 3.91
CA PHE A 65 6.77 -1.91 4.38
C PHE A 65 6.19 -1.57 5.76
N ALA A 66 4.86 -1.70 5.93
CA ALA A 66 4.17 -1.46 7.20
C ALA A 66 4.68 -2.36 8.34
N THR A 67 4.85 -3.67 8.09
CA THR A 67 5.40 -4.58 9.10
C THR A 67 6.84 -4.22 9.46
N SER A 68 7.64 -3.81 8.47
CA SER A 68 9.03 -3.36 8.72
C SER A 68 9.09 -2.09 9.57
N LEU A 69 8.09 -1.20 9.50
CA LEU A 69 8.01 -0.03 10.38
C LEU A 69 7.68 -0.45 11.82
N ILE A 70 6.78 -1.41 12.00
CA ILE A 70 6.39 -1.90 13.33
C ILE A 70 7.51 -2.72 13.98
N ASP A 71 8.29 -3.46 13.20
CA ASP A 71 9.41 -4.28 13.68
C ASP A 71 10.65 -3.45 14.11
N ASN A 72 10.76 -2.19 13.68
CA ASN A 72 11.90 -1.29 13.98
C ASN A 72 11.55 -0.23 15.04
#